data_AF-F4SCU8-F1
#
_entry.id   AF-F4SCU8-F1
#
_cell.length_a   1.000
_cell.length_b   1.000
_cell.length_c   1.000
_cell.angle_alpha   90.00
_cell.angle_beta   90.00
_cell.angle_gamma   90.00
#
_symmetry.space_group_name_H-M   'P 1'
#
loop_
_entity.id
_entity.type
_entity.pdbx_description
1 polymer ?
#
loop_
_entity_poly.entity_id
_entity_poly.type
_entity_poly.pdbx_seq_one_letter_code
_entity_poly.pdbx_strand_id
1 'polypeptide(L)'
;MKQEAITRLQEAEQVLNDIAAANCARDVAFFENKWIEQRTRQLDVMTESQNEKRERLQVMLALEEELILARDRLKGIQQKRRRARTEADRNELLSLPATVANIEEQIEAMATALGGAEFRELAGVTKNKKNALLALSLARGNLYEAKVGLVEARLRRHRHSGARLQQYLAKHLGDKTRNVRDKYNTYMRRVDKYGLDFSDAVQPDAPDLARVMAMSLDDPFWNRGELDPVDGEDEDINRVGIENFLSRRSAGEELRRIGREARQMTAWANLYYDRVVALGVKVTRAVGVVRSRLMSLYTIVKKQACKLWKQWGRDLPQQIQETATYVHGQNAQDEILKEKFRTVAAWADQEWKTLASKPMIQAEEPDMYEEAEDLYYENFYDMNGEMLQYL
;
A
#
# COMPACT_ATOMS: atom_id res chain seq x y z
N MET A 1 -15.13 5.95 -2.33
CA MET A 1 -14.76 6.46 -0.98
C MET A 1 -15.98 6.83 -0.13
N LYS A 2 -16.57 8.04 -0.16
CA LYS A 2 -17.70 8.36 0.75
C LYS A 2 -18.96 7.49 0.53
N GLN A 3 -19.45 7.41 -0.71
CA GLN A 3 -20.66 6.60 -1.03
C GLN A 3 -20.45 5.13 -0.68
N GLU A 4 -19.26 4.62 -0.96
CA GLU A 4 -18.80 3.27 -0.61
C GLU A 4 -18.70 3.02 0.90
N ALA A 5 -18.37 4.03 1.71
CA ALA A 5 -18.43 3.93 3.17
C ALA A 5 -19.87 3.91 3.68
N ILE A 6 -20.78 4.65 3.04
CA ILE A 6 -22.22 4.63 3.38
C ILE A 6 -22.84 3.27 3.03
N THR A 7 -22.57 2.73 1.84
CA THR A 7 -23.10 1.42 1.44
C THR A 7 -22.58 0.32 2.35
N ARG A 8 -21.27 0.31 2.66
CA ARG A 8 -20.70 -0.65 3.62
C ARG A 8 -21.31 -0.55 5.01
N LEU A 9 -21.60 0.67 5.48
CA LEU A 9 -22.27 0.86 6.76
C LEU A 9 -23.69 0.30 6.73
N GLN A 10 -24.46 0.57 5.68
CA GLN A 10 -25.83 0.08 5.52
C GLN A 10 -25.90 -1.44 5.39
N GLU A 11 -25.04 -2.03 4.57
CA GLU A 11 -24.95 -3.48 4.39
C GLU A 11 -24.58 -4.18 5.71
N ALA A 12 -23.59 -3.64 6.43
CA ALA A 12 -23.19 -4.19 7.73
C ALA A 12 -24.28 -4.04 8.80
N GLU A 13 -25.00 -2.91 8.83
CA GLU A 13 -26.13 -2.70 9.75
C GLU A 13 -27.29 -3.65 9.43
N GLN A 14 -27.59 -3.87 8.15
CA GLN A 14 -28.64 -4.79 7.73
C GLN A 14 -28.33 -6.22 8.17
N VAL A 15 -27.12 -6.71 7.91
CA VAL A 15 -26.70 -8.07 8.30
C VAL A 15 -26.72 -8.23 9.83
N LEU A 16 -26.24 -7.24 10.59
CA LEU A 16 -26.29 -7.31 12.06
C LEU A 16 -27.73 -7.31 12.60
N ASN A 17 -28.63 -6.53 11.98
CA ASN A 17 -30.04 -6.50 12.36
C ASN A 17 -30.74 -7.83 12.03
N ASP A 18 -30.41 -8.46 10.91
CA ASP A 18 -30.95 -9.77 10.52
C ASP A 18 -30.51 -10.86 11.51
N ILE A 19 -29.24 -10.81 11.95
CA ILE A 19 -28.72 -11.74 12.98
C ILE A 19 -29.38 -11.49 14.35
N ALA A 20 -29.57 -10.22 14.74
CA ALA A 20 -30.23 -9.86 15.98
C ALA A 20 -31.73 -10.22 15.98
N ALA A 21 -32.39 -10.13 14.83
CA ALA A 21 -33.79 -10.54 14.65
C ALA A 21 -33.95 -12.07 14.78
N ALA A 22 -32.97 -12.84 14.30
CA ALA A 22 -32.95 -14.30 14.46
C ALA A 22 -32.63 -14.73 15.90
N ASN A 23 -31.82 -13.96 16.64
CA ASN A 23 -31.51 -14.23 18.04
C ASN A 23 -31.23 -12.95 18.84
N CYS A 24 -32.19 -12.55 19.67
CA CYS A 24 -32.11 -11.32 20.47
C CYS A 24 -30.92 -11.25 21.45
N ALA A 25 -30.27 -12.38 21.78
CA ALA A 25 -29.07 -12.41 22.60
C ALA A 25 -27.78 -12.07 21.83
N ARG A 26 -27.83 -12.04 20.49
CA ARG A 26 -26.69 -11.76 19.58
C ARG A 26 -26.75 -10.32 19.05
N ASP A 27 -26.84 -9.36 19.98
CA ASP A 27 -26.83 -7.93 19.66
C ASP A 27 -25.40 -7.42 19.36
N VAL A 28 -25.27 -6.18 18.89
CA VAL A 28 -24.01 -5.48 18.61
C VAL A 28 -23.00 -5.61 19.77
N ALA A 29 -23.48 -5.51 21.02
CA ALA A 29 -22.63 -5.62 22.21
C ALA A 29 -22.04 -7.04 22.39
N PHE A 30 -22.74 -8.07 21.93
CA PHE A 30 -22.24 -9.45 21.95
C PHE A 30 -21.06 -9.62 20.99
N PHE A 31 -21.16 -9.11 19.76
CA PHE A 31 -20.07 -9.18 18.77
C PHE A 31 -18.88 -8.30 19.16
N GLU A 32 -19.12 -7.16 19.82
CA GLU A 32 -18.04 -6.35 20.39
C GLU A 32 -17.24 -7.13 21.45
N ASN A 33 -17.92 -7.79 22.38
CA ASN A 33 -17.27 -8.61 23.40
C ASN A 33 -16.55 -9.82 22.79
N LYS A 34 -17.14 -10.48 21.79
CA LYS A 34 -16.50 -11.61 21.09
C LYS A 34 -15.25 -11.17 20.33
N TRP A 35 -15.27 -10.01 19.70
CA TRP A 35 -14.10 -9.42 19.07
C TRP A 35 -13.01 -9.09 20.10
N ILE A 36 -13.38 -8.51 21.25
CA ILE A 36 -12.41 -8.21 22.32
C ILE A 36 -11.79 -9.50 22.86
N GLU A 37 -12.58 -10.55 23.10
CA GLU A 37 -12.09 -11.87 23.52
C GLU A 37 -11.16 -12.51 22.48
N GLN A 38 -11.50 -12.40 21.19
CA GLN A 38 -10.65 -12.89 20.11
C GLN A 38 -9.34 -12.11 20.05
N ARG A 39 -9.39 -10.77 20.17
CA ARG A 39 -8.24 -9.88 20.16
C ARG A 39 -7.33 -10.10 21.37
N THR A 40 -7.88 -10.28 22.57
CA THR A 40 -7.07 -10.57 23.77
C THR A 40 -6.40 -11.93 23.68
N ARG A 41 -7.11 -12.96 23.20
CA ARG A 41 -6.49 -14.27 22.90
C ARG A 41 -5.38 -14.15 21.86
N GLN A 42 -5.58 -13.35 20.80
CA GLN A 42 -4.54 -13.09 19.81
C GLN A 42 -3.33 -12.36 20.41
N LEU A 43 -3.55 -11.37 21.27
CA LEU A 43 -2.48 -10.63 21.96
C LEU A 43 -1.73 -11.50 22.99
N ASP A 44 -2.42 -12.41 23.69
CA ASP A 44 -1.82 -13.36 24.63
C ASP A 44 -1.03 -14.48 23.92
N VAL A 45 -1.50 -14.91 22.74
CA VAL A 45 -0.71 -15.80 21.86
C VAL A 45 0.51 -15.06 21.32
N MET A 46 0.39 -13.77 21.02
CA MET A 46 1.49 -12.85 20.67
C MET A 46 2.28 -12.35 21.90
N THR A 47 2.54 -13.20 22.89
CA THR A 47 3.52 -12.88 23.95
C THR A 47 4.86 -12.49 23.33
N GLU A 48 5.54 -11.51 23.92
CA GLU A 48 6.78 -10.88 23.45
C GLU A 48 7.85 -11.90 22.99
N SER A 49 7.94 -13.05 23.68
CA SER A 49 8.79 -14.19 23.31
C SER A 49 8.45 -14.84 21.95
N GLN A 50 7.17 -14.94 21.56
CA GLN A 50 6.77 -15.47 20.26
C GLN A 50 6.97 -14.46 19.14
N ASN A 51 6.74 -13.17 19.39
CA ASN A 51 7.04 -12.11 18.42
C ASN A 51 8.54 -12.00 18.16
N GLU A 52 9.38 -11.99 19.20
CA GLU A 52 10.83 -12.02 19.04
C GLU A 52 11.29 -13.26 18.27
N LYS A 53 10.74 -14.45 18.58
CA LYS A 53 11.03 -15.68 17.84
C LYS A 53 10.61 -15.56 16.37
N ARG A 54 9.46 -14.96 16.09
CA ARG A 54 8.94 -14.74 14.74
C ARG A 54 9.81 -13.77 13.95
N GLU A 55 10.19 -12.65 14.54
CA GLU A 55 11.08 -11.65 13.93
C GLU A 55 12.45 -12.26 13.63
N ARG A 56 13.04 -12.98 14.58
CA ARG A 56 14.32 -13.67 14.37
C ARG A 56 14.23 -14.76 13.29
N LEU A 57 13.14 -15.53 13.22
CA LEU A 57 12.90 -16.49 12.14
C LEU A 57 12.73 -15.80 10.78
N GLN A 58 12.10 -14.62 10.74
CA GLN A 58 11.97 -13.83 9.52
C GLN A 58 13.35 -13.36 9.01
N VAL A 59 14.22 -12.91 9.90
CA VAL A 59 15.60 -12.53 9.53
C VAL A 59 16.40 -13.75 9.07
N MET A 60 16.29 -14.90 9.76
CA MET A 60 16.94 -16.14 9.34
C MET A 60 16.51 -16.57 7.92
N LEU A 61 15.20 -16.49 7.63
CA LEU A 61 14.68 -16.80 6.29
C LEU A 61 15.26 -15.87 5.22
N ALA A 62 15.42 -14.59 5.52
CA ALA A 62 16.02 -13.62 4.61
C ALA A 62 17.51 -13.92 4.36
N LEU A 63 18.28 -14.20 5.43
CA LEU A 63 19.70 -14.55 5.34
C LEU A 63 19.93 -15.85 4.55
N GLU A 64 19.11 -16.88 4.76
CA GLU A 64 19.19 -18.11 3.97
C GLU A 64 18.89 -17.88 2.49
N GLU A 65 17.90 -17.05 2.18
CA GLU A 65 17.57 -16.68 0.80
C GLU A 65 18.75 -15.93 0.15
N GLU A 66 19.34 -14.96 0.84
CA GLU A 66 20.52 -14.24 0.39
C GLU A 66 21.74 -15.15 0.21
N LEU A 67 21.96 -16.10 1.11
CA LEU A 67 23.04 -17.09 1.01
C LEU A 67 22.91 -17.92 -0.28
N ILE A 68 21.69 -18.38 -0.56
CA ILE A 68 21.46 -19.22 -1.74
C ILE A 68 21.61 -18.39 -3.02
N LEU A 69 21.08 -17.16 -3.05
CA LEU A 69 21.27 -16.25 -4.17
C LEU A 69 22.76 -15.92 -4.41
N ALA A 70 23.54 -15.70 -3.35
CA ALA A 70 24.97 -15.44 -3.43
C ALA A 70 25.75 -16.66 -3.97
N ARG A 71 25.41 -17.87 -3.51
CA ARG A 71 26.00 -19.13 -3.99
C ARG A 71 25.64 -19.40 -5.45
N ASP A 72 24.38 -19.20 -5.85
CA ASP A 72 23.93 -19.37 -7.24
C ASP A 72 24.62 -18.37 -8.18
N ARG A 73 24.79 -17.12 -7.74
CA ARG A 73 25.54 -16.09 -8.48
C ARG A 73 27.00 -16.49 -8.66
N LEU A 74 27.65 -16.94 -7.59
CA LEU A 74 29.04 -17.42 -7.63
C LEU A 74 29.20 -18.61 -8.58
N LYS A 75 28.28 -19.60 -8.51
CA LYS A 75 28.24 -20.75 -9.41
C LYS A 75 28.05 -20.32 -10.86
N GLY A 76 27.16 -19.36 -11.13
CA GLY A 76 26.93 -18.81 -12.46
C GLY A 76 28.18 -18.15 -13.06
N ILE A 77 28.91 -17.35 -12.28
CA ILE A 77 30.15 -16.71 -12.74
C ILE A 77 31.26 -17.76 -12.94
N GLN A 78 31.34 -18.77 -12.07
CA GLN A 78 32.30 -19.87 -12.22
C GLN A 78 32.07 -20.69 -13.49
N GLN A 79 30.80 -20.93 -13.85
CA GLN A 79 30.41 -21.65 -15.07
C GLN A 79 30.71 -20.86 -16.36
N LYS A 80 30.78 -19.52 -16.31
CA LYS A 80 31.22 -18.71 -17.46
C LYS A 80 32.67 -19.06 -17.83
N ARG A 81 32.92 -19.29 -19.12
CA ARG A 81 34.28 -19.45 -19.68
C ARG A 81 35.13 -18.24 -19.29
N ARG A 82 36.37 -18.48 -18.84
CA ARG A 82 37.28 -17.42 -18.34
C ARG A 82 37.40 -16.21 -19.27
N ARG A 83 37.38 -16.44 -20.60
CA ARG A 83 37.47 -15.40 -21.63
C ARG A 83 36.20 -14.57 -21.84
N ALA A 84 35.05 -15.05 -21.37
CA ALA A 84 33.76 -14.38 -21.46
C ALA A 84 33.40 -13.63 -20.16
N ARG A 85 34.30 -13.60 -19.17
CA ARG A 85 34.07 -12.90 -17.89
C ARG A 85 34.39 -11.42 -18.04
N THR A 86 33.45 -10.59 -17.61
CA THR A 86 33.64 -9.14 -17.55
C THR A 86 34.55 -8.75 -16.38
N GLU A 87 34.93 -7.48 -16.30
CA GLU A 87 35.64 -6.95 -15.14
C GLU A 87 34.77 -6.97 -13.88
N ALA A 88 33.46 -6.69 -14.01
CA ALA A 88 32.48 -6.83 -12.94
C ALA A 88 32.43 -8.29 -12.41
N ASP A 89 32.40 -9.29 -13.30
CA ASP A 89 32.42 -10.70 -12.92
C ASP A 89 33.70 -11.07 -12.13
N ARG A 90 34.84 -10.45 -12.45
CA ARG A 90 36.11 -10.70 -11.74
C ARG A 90 36.12 -10.07 -10.35
N ASN A 91 35.61 -8.85 -10.22
CA ASN A 91 35.46 -8.18 -8.93
C ASN A 91 34.49 -8.93 -8.01
N GLU A 92 33.39 -9.44 -8.56
CA GLU A 92 32.43 -10.27 -7.83
C GLU A 92 33.02 -11.62 -7.40
N LEU A 93 33.88 -12.27 -8.19
CA LEU A 93 34.57 -13.50 -7.77
C LEU A 93 35.50 -13.28 -6.56
N LEU A 94 36.02 -12.06 -6.38
CA LEU A 94 36.87 -11.71 -5.24
C LEU A 94 36.05 -11.40 -3.99
N SER A 95 34.89 -10.72 -4.13
CA SER A 95 34.08 -10.28 -3.00
C SER A 95 33.02 -11.28 -2.54
N LEU A 96 32.41 -12.04 -3.47
CA LEU A 96 31.32 -12.98 -3.16
C LEU A 96 31.69 -14.05 -2.14
N PRO A 97 32.87 -14.69 -2.18
CA PRO A 97 33.26 -15.66 -1.16
C PRO A 97 33.25 -15.08 0.27
N ALA A 98 33.72 -13.84 0.42
CA ALA A 98 33.69 -13.15 1.71
C ALA A 98 32.27 -12.81 2.16
N THR A 99 31.38 -12.41 1.24
CA THR A 99 29.97 -12.19 1.57
C THR A 99 29.25 -13.49 1.95
N VAL A 100 29.57 -14.61 1.30
CA VAL A 100 29.01 -15.93 1.64
C VAL A 100 29.44 -16.34 3.05
N ALA A 101 30.72 -16.20 3.38
CA ALA A 101 31.23 -16.50 4.71
C ALA A 101 30.59 -15.62 5.80
N ASN A 102 30.39 -14.32 5.53
CA ASN A 102 29.73 -13.40 6.45
C ASN A 102 28.24 -13.77 6.67
N ILE A 103 27.51 -14.12 5.61
CA ILE A 103 26.11 -14.55 5.74
C ILE A 103 26.02 -15.88 6.53
N GLU A 104 26.94 -16.83 6.27
CA GLU A 104 27.03 -18.08 7.03
C GLU A 104 27.30 -17.83 8.53
N GLU A 105 28.24 -16.93 8.85
CA GLU A 105 28.53 -16.52 10.23
C GLU A 105 27.32 -15.86 10.90
N GLN A 106 26.58 -15.00 10.20
CA GLN A 106 25.36 -14.38 10.72
C GLN A 106 24.24 -15.40 10.94
N ILE A 107 24.09 -16.40 10.07
CA ILE A 107 23.14 -17.49 10.26
C ILE A 107 23.52 -18.31 11.51
N GLU A 108 24.81 -18.61 11.70
CA GLU A 108 25.29 -19.33 12.88
C GLU A 108 25.13 -18.52 14.18
N ALA A 109 25.43 -17.22 14.14
CA ALA A 109 25.21 -16.30 15.25
C ALA A 109 23.71 -16.16 15.60
N MET A 110 22.83 -16.08 14.60
CA MET A 110 21.38 -16.06 14.84
C MET A 110 20.85 -17.39 15.36
N ALA A 111 21.34 -18.51 14.82
CA ALA A 111 20.96 -19.85 15.30
C ALA A 111 21.40 -20.08 16.75
N THR A 112 22.55 -19.53 17.17
CA THR A 112 23.02 -19.60 18.55
C THR A 112 22.25 -18.65 19.49
N ALA A 113 21.92 -17.43 19.04
CA ALA A 113 21.13 -16.45 19.81
C ALA A 113 19.65 -16.85 20.00
N LEU A 114 19.10 -17.67 19.10
CA LEU A 114 17.74 -18.20 19.17
C LEU A 114 17.54 -19.33 20.21
N GLY A 115 18.62 -19.81 20.83
CA GLY A 115 18.59 -20.83 21.88
C GLY A 115 19.61 -21.94 21.61
N GLY A 116 20.67 -21.98 22.42
CA GLY A 116 21.72 -23.01 22.32
C GLY A 116 21.15 -24.44 22.35
N ALA A 117 21.84 -25.36 21.65
CA ALA A 117 21.49 -26.77 21.42
C ALA A 117 20.13 -27.01 20.70
N GLU A 118 19.02 -26.45 21.18
CA GLU A 118 17.65 -26.63 20.65
C GLU A 118 17.48 -26.10 19.21
N PHE A 119 18.24 -25.05 18.81
CA PHE A 119 18.28 -24.58 17.41
C PHE A 119 19.44 -25.14 16.58
N ARG A 120 20.48 -25.69 17.23
CA ARG A 120 21.54 -26.42 16.51
C ARG A 120 20.96 -27.70 15.88
N GLU A 121 19.95 -28.28 16.51
CA GLU A 121 19.09 -29.32 15.93
C GLU A 121 18.20 -28.80 14.77
N LEU A 122 17.76 -27.54 14.74
CA LEU A 122 16.98 -26.97 13.62
C LEU A 122 17.78 -26.74 12.32
N ALA A 123 19.10 -26.57 12.43
CA ALA A 123 20.01 -26.44 11.29
C ALA A 123 20.43 -27.80 10.68
N GLY A 124 20.10 -28.94 11.31
CA GLY A 124 20.58 -30.23 10.82
C GLY A 124 19.84 -31.51 11.23
N VAL A 125 19.00 -31.56 12.26
CA VAL A 125 18.29 -32.77 12.71
C VAL A 125 16.96 -32.41 13.42
N THR A 126 15.85 -32.48 12.69
CA THR A 126 14.42 -32.69 13.11
C THR A 126 14.10 -32.65 14.63
N LYS A 127 13.10 -31.96 15.21
CA LYS A 127 11.64 -32.08 15.01
C LYS A 127 10.88 -31.04 15.87
N ASN A 128 10.75 -29.78 15.45
CA ASN A 128 9.68 -28.92 16.01
C ASN A 128 8.69 -28.52 14.91
N LYS A 129 7.62 -29.32 14.80
CA LYS A 129 6.53 -29.12 13.83
C LYS A 129 5.96 -27.71 13.89
N LYS A 130 5.85 -27.11 15.09
CA LYS A 130 5.34 -25.74 15.24
C LYS A 130 6.26 -24.69 14.61
N ASN A 131 7.57 -24.84 14.76
CA ASN A 131 8.54 -23.92 14.15
C ASN A 131 8.62 -24.08 12.63
N ALA A 132 8.51 -25.32 12.14
CA ALA A 132 8.47 -25.59 10.70
C ALA A 132 7.21 -25.01 10.05
N LEU A 133 6.04 -25.16 10.71
CA LEU A 133 4.79 -24.52 10.28
C LEU A 133 4.85 -23.00 10.37
N LEU A 134 5.48 -22.44 11.39
CA LEU A 134 5.69 -20.99 11.51
C LEU A 134 6.59 -20.46 10.40
N ALA A 135 7.69 -21.15 10.08
CA ALA A 135 8.59 -20.80 8.98
C ALA A 135 7.89 -20.88 7.62
N LEU A 136 7.06 -21.92 7.40
CA LEU A 136 6.19 -22.03 6.22
C LEU A 136 5.20 -20.86 6.12
N SER A 137 4.55 -20.51 7.23
CA SER A 137 3.62 -19.39 7.27
C SER A 137 4.31 -18.04 7.02
N LEU A 138 5.54 -17.86 7.49
CA LEU A 138 6.34 -16.67 7.23
C LEU A 138 6.78 -16.61 5.77
N ALA A 139 7.28 -17.70 5.20
CA ALA A 139 7.69 -17.78 3.79
C ALA A 139 6.49 -17.50 2.86
N ARG A 140 5.32 -18.07 3.16
CA ARG A 140 4.07 -17.78 2.44
C ARG A 140 3.63 -16.33 2.57
N GLY A 141 3.78 -15.74 3.75
CA GLY A 141 3.56 -14.31 3.97
C GLY A 141 4.47 -13.40 3.15
N ASN A 142 5.76 -13.73 3.08
CA ASN A 142 6.73 -13.01 2.26
C ASN A 142 6.41 -13.12 0.75
N LEU A 143 5.92 -14.29 0.31
CA LEU A 143 5.44 -14.50 -1.05
C LEU A 143 4.22 -13.63 -1.37
N TYR A 144 3.26 -13.52 -0.44
CA TYR A 144 2.11 -12.63 -0.58
C TYR A 144 2.54 -11.17 -0.74
N GLU A 145 3.43 -10.67 0.13
CA GLU A 145 3.93 -9.29 0.05
C GLU A 145 4.65 -9.01 -1.27
N ALA A 146 5.46 -9.97 -1.78
CA ALA A 146 6.09 -9.86 -3.09
C ALA A 146 5.06 -9.80 -4.22
N LYS A 147 3.99 -10.61 -4.14
CA LYS A 147 2.89 -10.64 -5.12
C LYS A 147 2.09 -9.34 -5.11
N VAL A 148 1.76 -8.79 -3.94
CA VAL A 148 1.15 -7.45 -3.80
C VAL A 148 2.05 -6.40 -4.46
N GLY A 149 3.35 -6.40 -4.16
CA GLY A 149 4.30 -5.48 -4.76
C GLY A 149 4.38 -5.56 -6.29
N LEU A 150 4.18 -6.75 -6.88
CA LEU A 150 4.09 -6.96 -8.32
C LEU A 150 2.77 -6.40 -8.90
N VAL A 151 1.64 -6.67 -8.25
CA VAL A 151 0.31 -6.16 -8.67
C VAL A 151 0.30 -4.63 -8.64
N GLU A 152 0.81 -4.02 -7.58
CA GLU A 152 0.94 -2.57 -7.50
C GLU A 152 1.87 -1.99 -8.58
N ALA A 153 3.00 -2.65 -8.87
CA ALA A 153 3.92 -2.21 -9.91
C ALA A 153 3.27 -2.24 -11.31
N ARG A 154 2.43 -3.25 -11.59
CA ARG A 154 1.62 -3.31 -12.82
C ARG A 154 0.63 -2.15 -12.89
N LEU A 155 -0.09 -1.88 -11.80
CA LEU A 155 -1.04 -0.77 -11.72
C LEU A 155 -0.37 0.61 -11.92
N ARG A 156 0.82 0.82 -11.36
CA ARG A 156 1.60 2.06 -11.53
C ARG A 156 2.05 2.27 -12.99
N ARG A 157 2.38 1.20 -13.72
CA ARG A 157 2.74 1.27 -15.15
C ARG A 157 1.59 1.78 -16.01
N HIS A 158 0.36 1.34 -15.74
CA HIS A 158 -0.82 1.75 -16.51
C HIS A 158 -1.24 3.21 -16.30
N ARG A 159 -0.76 3.88 -15.24
CA ARG A 159 -1.19 5.25 -14.88
C ARG A 159 -0.26 6.35 -15.40
N HIS A 160 0.90 6.02 -15.99
CA HIS A 160 1.92 7.00 -16.34
C HIS A 160 2.45 6.81 -17.77
N SER A 161 2.37 7.87 -18.58
CA SER A 161 2.60 7.85 -20.04
C SER A 161 3.91 8.51 -20.51
N GLY A 162 4.84 8.87 -19.62
CA GLY A 162 6.12 9.46 -20.02
C GLY A 162 7.23 8.43 -20.33
N ALA A 163 7.88 8.55 -21.49
CA ALA A 163 8.87 7.57 -22.01
C ALA A 163 10.02 7.21 -21.03
N ARG A 164 10.63 8.20 -20.36
CA ARG A 164 11.71 7.96 -19.38
C ARG A 164 11.22 7.26 -18.11
N LEU A 165 9.99 7.55 -17.70
CA LEU A 165 9.35 6.92 -16.55
C LEU A 165 8.89 5.49 -16.88
N GLN A 166 8.50 5.21 -18.13
CA GLN A 166 8.15 3.87 -18.60
C GLN A 166 9.34 2.91 -18.55
N GLN A 167 10.54 3.32 -18.96
CA GLN A 167 11.75 2.49 -18.86
C GLN A 167 12.08 2.14 -17.39
N TYR A 168 11.99 3.13 -16.49
CA TYR A 168 12.16 2.91 -15.05
C TYR A 168 11.11 1.94 -14.49
N LEU A 169 9.84 2.12 -14.87
CA LEU A 169 8.73 1.26 -14.42
C LEU A 169 8.85 -0.16 -14.99
N ALA A 170 9.37 -0.34 -16.20
CA ALA A 170 9.65 -1.65 -16.80
C ALA A 170 10.75 -2.39 -16.04
N LYS A 171 11.86 -1.71 -15.73
CA LYS A 171 12.93 -2.27 -14.88
C LYS A 171 12.40 -2.65 -13.49
N HIS A 172 11.65 -1.74 -12.87
CA HIS A 172 11.03 -1.97 -11.57
C HIS A 172 10.05 -3.17 -11.59
N LEU A 173 9.28 -3.34 -12.67
CA LEU A 173 8.41 -4.50 -12.86
C LEU A 173 9.21 -5.80 -13.00
N GLY A 174 10.32 -5.78 -13.75
CA GLY A 174 11.24 -6.90 -13.87
C GLY A 174 11.81 -7.32 -12.51
N ASP A 175 12.23 -6.34 -11.69
CA ASP A 175 12.74 -6.58 -10.35
C ASP A 175 11.67 -7.17 -9.42
N LYS A 176 10.42 -6.66 -9.46
CA LYS A 176 9.31 -7.22 -8.68
C LYS A 176 8.92 -8.62 -9.14
N THR A 177 8.97 -8.90 -10.45
CA THR A 177 8.70 -10.25 -10.99
C THR A 177 9.76 -11.24 -10.54
N ARG A 178 11.03 -10.84 -10.53
CA ARG A 178 12.14 -11.63 -9.98
C ARG A 178 11.93 -11.91 -8.49
N ASN A 179 11.57 -10.89 -7.71
CA ASN A 179 11.32 -11.04 -6.28
C ASN A 179 10.22 -12.08 -5.98
N VAL A 180 9.11 -12.10 -6.73
CA VAL A 180 8.07 -13.13 -6.55
C VAL A 180 8.62 -14.53 -6.81
N ARG A 181 9.47 -14.70 -7.84
CA ARG A 181 10.12 -15.99 -8.14
C ARG A 181 11.06 -16.42 -7.03
N ASP A 182 11.84 -15.50 -6.48
CA ASP A 182 12.78 -15.79 -5.39
C ASP A 182 12.01 -16.23 -4.12
N LYS A 183 10.96 -15.49 -3.74
CA LYS A 183 10.09 -15.85 -2.61
C LYS A 183 9.34 -17.16 -2.83
N TYR A 184 8.92 -17.45 -4.07
CA TYR A 184 8.28 -18.71 -4.42
C TYR A 184 9.24 -19.89 -4.22
N ASN A 185 10.49 -19.76 -4.69
CA ASN A 185 11.51 -20.78 -4.50
C ASN A 185 11.82 -21.00 -3.01
N THR A 186 11.85 -19.92 -2.21
CA THR A 186 11.98 -20.01 -0.75
C THR A 186 10.82 -20.77 -0.12
N TYR A 187 9.58 -20.49 -0.53
CA TYR A 187 8.40 -21.22 -0.05
C TYR A 187 8.46 -22.71 -0.42
N MET A 188 8.74 -23.05 -1.69
CA MET A 188 8.82 -24.43 -2.15
C MET A 188 9.89 -25.24 -1.44
N ARG A 189 11.08 -24.67 -1.22
CA ARG A 189 12.14 -25.33 -0.43
C ARG A 189 11.70 -25.66 0.99
N ARG A 190 10.83 -24.83 1.59
CA ARG A 190 10.28 -25.09 2.91
C ARG A 190 9.19 -26.15 2.89
N VAL A 191 8.37 -26.20 1.84
CA VAL A 191 7.38 -27.28 1.63
C VAL A 191 8.10 -28.61 1.44
N ASP A 192 9.13 -28.66 0.59
CA ASP A 192 9.95 -29.86 0.37
C ASP A 192 10.62 -30.32 1.66
N LYS A 193 11.23 -29.39 2.41
CA LYS A 193 11.85 -29.68 3.71
C LYS A 193 10.81 -30.21 4.72
N TYR A 194 9.62 -29.62 4.77
CA TYR A 194 8.55 -30.07 5.66
C TYR A 194 8.03 -31.46 5.28
N GLY A 195 7.91 -31.77 4.00
CA GLY A 195 7.52 -33.11 3.52
C GLY A 195 8.56 -34.19 3.86
N LEU A 196 9.85 -33.85 3.81
CA LEU A 196 10.94 -34.74 4.23
C LEU A 196 10.96 -34.93 5.75
N ASP A 197 10.80 -33.86 6.52
CA ASP A 197 10.87 -33.90 8.00
C ASP A 197 9.60 -34.49 8.65
N PHE A 198 8.44 -34.37 7.97
CA PHE A 198 7.11 -34.76 8.48
C PHE A 198 6.26 -35.43 7.39
N SER A 199 6.69 -36.61 6.91
CA SER A 199 5.96 -37.40 5.91
C SER A 199 4.52 -37.73 6.29
N ASP A 200 4.28 -37.92 7.59
CA ASP A 200 2.97 -38.38 8.12
C ASP A 200 2.01 -37.22 8.42
N ALA A 201 2.43 -35.97 8.23
CA ALA A 201 1.59 -34.79 8.45
C ALA A 201 0.86 -34.36 7.18
N VAL A 202 -0.25 -33.64 7.34
CA VAL A 202 -0.94 -32.95 6.23
C VAL A 202 0.06 -32.00 5.56
N GLN A 203 0.23 -32.18 4.25
CA GLN A 203 1.19 -31.41 3.46
C GLN A 203 0.61 -30.03 3.11
N PRO A 204 1.42 -28.96 3.17
CA PRO A 204 1.00 -27.63 2.74
C PRO A 204 0.68 -27.58 1.24
N ASP A 205 -0.23 -26.69 0.85
CA ASP A 205 -0.53 -26.47 -0.57
C ASP A 205 0.70 -26.02 -1.36
N ALA A 206 0.94 -26.67 -2.50
CA ALA A 206 2.06 -26.43 -3.40
C ALA A 206 1.57 -26.02 -4.81
N PRO A 207 0.99 -24.82 -4.98
CA PRO A 207 0.63 -24.31 -6.31
C PRO A 207 1.88 -24.05 -7.14
N ASP A 208 1.80 -24.22 -8.46
CA ASP A 208 2.91 -23.90 -9.35
C ASP A 208 3.12 -22.38 -9.48
N LEU A 209 4.30 -21.96 -9.94
CA LEU A 209 4.63 -20.54 -10.09
C LEU A 209 3.65 -19.82 -11.04
N ALA A 210 3.17 -20.50 -12.08
CA ALA A 210 2.21 -19.92 -13.02
C ALA A 210 0.86 -19.63 -12.34
N ARG A 211 0.35 -20.57 -11.54
CA ARG A 211 -0.85 -20.37 -10.72
C ARG A 211 -0.65 -19.26 -9.70
N VAL A 212 0.47 -19.22 -8.96
CA VAL A 212 0.75 -18.13 -8.00
C VAL A 212 0.80 -16.75 -8.71
N MET A 213 1.35 -16.70 -9.92
CA MET A 213 1.40 -15.47 -10.72
C MET A 213 0.03 -15.03 -11.24
N ALA A 214 -0.91 -15.96 -11.45
CA ALA A 214 -2.28 -15.70 -11.90
C ALA A 214 -3.29 -15.56 -10.74
N MET A 215 -2.94 -16.04 -9.55
CA MET A 215 -3.80 -16.09 -8.36
C MET A 215 -4.23 -14.68 -7.92
N SER A 216 -5.50 -14.58 -7.51
CA SER A 216 -6.05 -13.37 -6.88
C SER A 216 -5.41 -13.14 -5.51
N LEU A 217 -5.44 -11.90 -5.02
CA LEU A 217 -5.00 -11.58 -3.66
C LEU A 217 -5.98 -12.09 -2.59
N ASP A 218 -7.22 -12.40 -2.98
CA ASP A 218 -8.28 -12.92 -2.11
C ASP A 218 -8.34 -14.46 -2.08
N ASP A 219 -7.38 -15.13 -2.72
CA ASP A 219 -7.34 -16.60 -2.77
C ASP A 219 -7.10 -17.21 -1.37
N PRO A 220 -7.84 -18.26 -0.96
CA PRO A 220 -7.68 -18.92 0.33
C PRO A 220 -6.26 -19.40 0.64
N PHE A 221 -5.45 -19.67 -0.38
CA PHE A 221 -4.03 -19.99 -0.23
C PHE A 221 -3.27 -18.98 0.64
N TRP A 222 -3.59 -17.69 0.54
CA TRP A 222 -2.92 -16.62 1.27
C TRP A 222 -3.28 -16.56 2.76
N ASN A 223 -4.35 -17.24 3.18
CA ASN A 223 -4.82 -17.22 4.55
C ASN A 223 -3.80 -17.93 5.45
N ARG A 224 -3.21 -17.18 6.40
CA ARG A 224 -2.08 -17.59 7.25
C ARG A 224 -2.43 -18.65 8.31
N GLY A 225 -3.21 -19.68 7.97
CA GLY A 225 -3.55 -20.74 8.90
C GLY A 225 -4.32 -20.22 10.11
N GLU A 226 -5.25 -19.30 9.89
CA GLU A 226 -6.48 -19.38 10.67
C GLU A 226 -7.05 -20.75 10.29
N LEU A 227 -7.02 -21.69 11.24
CA LEU A 227 -7.90 -22.85 11.14
C LEU A 227 -9.28 -22.25 10.87
N ASP A 228 -9.90 -22.61 9.75
CA ASP A 228 -11.35 -22.48 9.68
C ASP A 228 -11.87 -23.07 10.99
N PRO A 229 -12.60 -22.28 11.80
CA PRO A 229 -13.26 -22.83 12.97
C PRO A 229 -14.09 -24.02 12.49
N VAL A 230 -13.93 -25.17 13.14
CA VAL A 230 -14.56 -26.43 12.76
C VAL A 230 -16.02 -26.15 12.44
N ASP A 231 -16.42 -26.40 11.18
CA ASP A 231 -17.74 -26.11 10.62
C ASP A 231 -18.86 -26.39 11.63
N GLY A 232 -19.27 -25.33 12.32
CA GLY A 232 -20.38 -25.30 13.23
C GLY A 232 -21.15 -24.03 12.88
N GLU A 233 -22.45 -24.19 12.59
CA GLU A 233 -23.33 -23.09 12.16
C GLU A 233 -23.28 -21.87 13.12
N ASP A 234 -22.96 -22.10 14.39
CA ASP A 234 -22.78 -21.06 15.41
C ASP A 234 -21.46 -20.29 15.32
N GLU A 235 -20.36 -20.89 14.86
CA GLU A 235 -19.07 -20.20 14.68
C GLU A 235 -19.07 -19.36 13.39
N ASP A 236 -19.78 -19.81 12.34
CA ASP A 236 -20.00 -19.03 11.13
C ASP A 236 -20.82 -17.76 11.38
N ILE A 237 -21.89 -17.86 12.17
CA ILE A 237 -22.68 -16.68 12.55
C ILE A 237 -21.84 -15.73 13.41
N ASN A 238 -20.96 -16.25 14.26
CA ASN A 238 -20.04 -15.42 15.03
C ASN A 238 -19.00 -14.72 14.15
N ARG A 239 -18.43 -15.42 13.16
CA ARG A 239 -17.48 -14.84 12.19
C ARG A 239 -18.15 -13.73 11.38
N VAL A 240 -19.29 -14.04 10.74
CA VAL A 240 -20.06 -13.08 9.94
C VAL A 240 -20.49 -11.88 10.80
N GLY A 241 -20.92 -12.12 12.03
CA GLY A 241 -21.30 -11.06 12.97
C GLY A 241 -20.12 -10.18 13.38
N ILE A 242 -18.94 -10.74 13.64
CA ILE A 242 -17.71 -9.98 13.97
C ILE A 242 -17.24 -9.17 12.77
N GLU A 243 -17.20 -9.75 11.57
CA GLU A 243 -16.80 -9.07 10.34
C GLU A 243 -17.70 -7.87 10.04
N ASN A 244 -19.02 -8.06 10.11
CA ASN A 244 -19.98 -6.98 9.90
C ASN A 244 -19.95 -5.94 11.02
N PHE A 245 -19.72 -6.34 12.29
CA PHE A 245 -19.47 -5.41 13.38
C PHE A 245 -18.25 -4.51 13.11
N LEU A 246 -17.13 -5.10 12.67
CA LEU A 246 -15.91 -4.37 12.33
C LEU A 246 -16.09 -3.49 11.09
N SER A 247 -16.82 -3.96 10.08
CA SER A 247 -17.18 -3.19 8.89
C SER A 247 -18.03 -1.96 9.26
N ARG A 248 -19.08 -2.15 10.06
CA ARG A 248 -19.93 -1.04 10.58
C ARG A 248 -19.10 -0.02 11.36
N ARG A 249 -18.25 -0.49 12.29
CA ARG A 249 -17.39 0.39 13.10
C ARG A 249 -16.41 1.17 12.22
N SER A 250 -15.69 0.50 11.33
CA SER A 250 -14.68 1.14 10.47
C SER A 250 -15.30 2.13 9.48
N ALA A 251 -16.43 1.78 8.86
CA ALA A 251 -17.17 2.66 7.97
C ALA A 251 -17.71 3.90 8.71
N GLY A 252 -18.23 3.72 9.93
CA GLY A 252 -18.65 4.84 10.78
C GLY A 252 -17.51 5.78 11.15
N GLU A 253 -16.35 5.24 11.51
CA GLU A 253 -15.13 6.01 11.79
C GLU A 253 -14.60 6.75 10.56
N GLU A 254 -14.66 6.12 9.38
CA GLU A 254 -14.31 6.73 8.11
C GLU A 254 -15.22 7.93 7.79
N LEU A 255 -16.54 7.79 7.98
CA LEU A 255 -17.50 8.89 7.80
C LEU A 255 -17.26 10.03 8.79
N ARG A 256 -16.97 9.72 10.07
CA ARG A 256 -16.58 10.74 11.06
C ARG A 256 -15.28 11.43 10.68
N ARG A 257 -14.30 10.69 10.15
CA ARG A 257 -13.03 11.25 9.68
C ARG A 257 -13.23 12.19 8.50
N ILE A 258 -13.97 11.77 7.47
CA ILE A 258 -14.34 12.62 6.31
C ILE A 258 -15.03 13.89 6.80
N GLY A 259 -15.96 13.75 7.75
CA GLY A 259 -16.65 14.90 8.34
C GLY A 259 -15.72 15.87 9.08
N ARG A 260 -14.74 15.37 9.84
CA ARG A 260 -13.74 16.22 10.52
C ARG A 260 -12.80 16.90 9.52
N GLU A 261 -12.30 16.16 8.54
CA GLU A 261 -11.41 16.70 7.50
C GLU A 261 -12.12 17.78 6.68
N ALA A 262 -13.39 17.57 6.29
CA ALA A 262 -14.17 18.60 5.59
C ALA A 262 -14.28 19.90 6.41
N ARG A 263 -14.60 19.80 7.71
CA ARG A 263 -14.68 20.97 8.61
C ARG A 263 -13.32 21.67 8.79
N GLN A 264 -12.24 20.90 8.93
CA GLN A 264 -10.89 21.45 9.02
C GLN A 264 -10.49 22.19 7.73
N MET A 265 -10.82 21.62 6.57
CA MET A 265 -10.53 22.23 5.27
C MET A 265 -11.33 23.52 5.06
N THR A 266 -12.61 23.54 5.46
CA THR A 266 -13.44 24.76 5.44
C THR A 266 -12.91 25.82 6.41
N ALA A 267 -12.54 25.44 7.63
CA ALA A 267 -11.95 26.36 8.61
C ALA A 267 -10.61 26.93 8.11
N TRP A 268 -9.77 26.09 7.52
CA TRP A 268 -8.51 26.50 6.91
C TRP A 268 -8.74 27.48 5.77
N ALA A 269 -9.71 27.21 4.88
CA ALA A 269 -10.04 28.10 3.78
C ALA A 269 -10.47 29.49 4.27
N ASN A 270 -11.30 29.55 5.32
CA ASN A 270 -11.71 30.80 5.96
C ASN A 270 -10.51 31.58 6.52
N LEU A 271 -9.62 30.92 7.27
CA LEU A 271 -8.42 31.56 7.82
C LEU A 271 -7.44 32.00 6.72
N TYR A 272 -7.32 31.20 5.66
CA TYR A 272 -6.44 31.52 4.54
C TYR A 272 -6.98 32.70 3.73
N TYR A 273 -8.30 32.80 3.55
CA TYR A 273 -8.96 33.96 2.97
C TYR A 273 -8.62 35.26 3.70
N ASP A 274 -8.72 35.28 5.03
CA ASP A 274 -8.37 36.47 5.82
C ASP A 274 -6.91 36.93 5.57
N ARG A 275 -5.99 35.96 5.41
CA ARG A 275 -4.58 36.24 5.07
C ARG A 275 -4.41 36.79 3.66
N VAL A 276 -5.15 36.26 2.67
CA VAL A 276 -5.12 36.73 1.29
C VAL A 276 -5.64 38.17 1.20
N VAL A 277 -6.76 38.47 1.87
CA VAL A 277 -7.33 39.83 1.93
C VAL A 277 -6.35 40.79 2.62
N ALA A 278 -5.75 40.38 3.75
CA ALA A 278 -4.75 41.20 4.45
C ALA A 278 -3.51 41.46 3.58
N LEU A 279 -3.07 40.50 2.77
CA LEU A 279 -2.00 40.71 1.79
C LEU A 279 -2.41 41.73 0.72
N GLY A 280 -3.64 41.67 0.22
CA GLY A 280 -4.19 42.67 -0.69
C GLY A 280 -4.14 44.09 -0.12
N VAL A 281 -4.53 44.27 1.15
CA VAL A 281 -4.42 45.57 1.85
C VAL A 281 -2.96 46.05 1.93
N LYS A 282 -2.01 45.15 2.24
CA LYS A 282 -0.57 45.47 2.28
C LYS A 282 -0.04 45.90 0.91
N VAL A 283 -0.48 45.28 -0.18
CA VAL A 283 -0.11 45.68 -1.55
C VAL A 283 -0.57 47.10 -1.83
N THR A 284 -1.81 47.45 -1.46
CA THR A 284 -2.37 48.80 -1.70
C THR A 284 -1.63 49.90 -0.95
N ARG A 285 -1.06 49.58 0.23
CA ARG A 285 -0.29 50.53 1.06
C ARG A 285 1.19 50.61 0.69
N ALA A 286 1.72 49.63 -0.04
CA ALA A 286 3.13 49.61 -0.43
C ALA A 286 3.41 50.58 -1.59
N VAL A 287 4.65 51.09 -1.65
CA VAL A 287 5.10 52.04 -2.69
C VAL A 287 6.36 51.52 -3.37
N GLY A 288 6.58 51.90 -4.63
CA GLY A 288 7.79 51.60 -5.39
C GLY A 288 8.02 50.10 -5.66
N VAL A 289 9.28 49.67 -5.60
CA VAL A 289 9.71 48.29 -5.92
C VAL A 289 9.11 47.24 -4.97
N VAL A 290 8.81 47.62 -3.73
CA VAL A 290 8.15 46.73 -2.76
C VAL A 290 6.71 46.43 -3.20
N ARG A 291 6.01 47.41 -3.77
CA ARG A 291 4.65 47.23 -4.30
C ARG A 291 4.61 46.24 -5.45
N SER A 292 5.55 46.34 -6.40
CA SER A 292 5.57 45.43 -7.57
C SER A 292 5.82 43.97 -7.16
N ARG A 293 6.74 43.73 -6.21
CA ARG A 293 7.00 42.39 -5.65
C ARG A 293 5.83 41.85 -4.85
N LEU A 294 5.18 42.67 -4.02
CA LEU A 294 4.00 42.24 -3.27
C LEU A 294 2.81 41.97 -4.21
N MET A 295 2.66 42.77 -5.28
CA MET A 295 1.58 42.58 -6.25
C MET A 295 1.73 41.27 -7.05
N SER A 296 2.96 40.90 -7.43
CA SER A 296 3.20 39.62 -8.10
C SER A 296 2.88 38.43 -7.18
N LEU A 297 3.36 38.47 -5.93
CA LEU A 297 3.05 37.47 -4.91
C LEU A 297 1.54 37.37 -4.65
N TYR A 298 0.87 38.51 -4.44
CA TYR A 298 -0.56 38.56 -4.25
C TYR A 298 -1.31 37.96 -5.43
N THR A 299 -0.91 38.26 -6.67
CA THR A 299 -1.55 37.73 -7.87
C THR A 299 -1.40 36.20 -7.98
N ILE A 300 -0.22 35.65 -7.66
CA ILE A 300 0.02 34.21 -7.68
C ILE A 300 -0.83 33.51 -6.61
N VAL A 301 -0.75 33.99 -5.36
CA VAL A 301 -1.48 33.44 -4.23
C VAL A 301 -2.99 33.50 -4.46
N LYS A 302 -3.48 34.65 -4.94
CA LYS A 302 -4.89 34.85 -5.31
C LYS A 302 -5.36 33.86 -6.38
N LYS A 303 -4.59 33.66 -7.45
CA LYS A 303 -4.93 32.70 -8.53
C LYS A 303 -5.01 31.27 -7.99
N GLN A 304 -4.02 30.85 -7.20
CA GLN A 304 -3.99 29.51 -6.60
C GLN A 304 -5.17 29.30 -5.65
N ALA A 305 -5.44 30.28 -4.77
CA ALA A 305 -6.56 30.23 -3.83
C ALA A 305 -7.92 30.19 -4.56
N CYS A 306 -8.10 31.02 -5.60
CA CYS A 306 -9.35 31.02 -6.39
C CYS A 306 -9.61 29.67 -7.05
N LYS A 307 -8.60 29.06 -7.67
CA LYS A 307 -8.74 27.74 -8.32
C LYS A 307 -9.15 26.66 -7.30
N LEU A 308 -8.51 26.68 -6.13
CA LEU A 308 -8.77 25.73 -5.05
C LEU A 308 -10.19 25.90 -4.48
N TRP A 309 -10.59 27.13 -4.15
CA TRP A 309 -11.90 27.42 -3.56
C TRP A 309 -13.06 27.26 -4.53
N LYS A 310 -12.82 27.42 -5.85
CA LYS A 310 -13.80 27.05 -6.89
C LYS A 310 -14.12 25.57 -6.89
N GLN A 311 -13.09 24.72 -6.75
CA GLN A 311 -13.28 23.28 -6.67
C GLN A 311 -14.01 22.91 -5.37
N TRP A 312 -13.62 23.52 -4.26
CA TRP A 312 -14.18 23.21 -2.95
C TRP A 312 -15.55 23.84 -2.67
N GLY A 313 -15.92 24.90 -3.39
CA GLY A 313 -17.16 25.66 -3.21
C GLY A 313 -18.42 24.82 -3.36
N ARG A 314 -18.36 23.79 -4.21
CA ARG A 314 -19.44 22.81 -4.39
C ARG A 314 -19.38 21.70 -3.35
N ASP A 315 -18.19 21.15 -3.13
CA ASP A 315 -18.04 19.88 -2.44
C ASP A 315 -18.02 20.04 -0.91
N LEU A 316 -17.32 21.02 -0.35
CA LEU A 316 -17.16 21.13 1.11
C LEU A 316 -18.47 21.40 1.88
N PRO A 317 -19.34 22.34 1.46
CA PRO A 317 -20.61 22.57 2.14
C PRO A 317 -21.52 21.35 2.11
N GLN A 318 -21.53 20.63 0.97
CA GLN A 318 -22.26 19.39 0.81
C GLN A 318 -21.73 18.30 1.75
N GLN A 319 -20.40 18.12 1.84
CA GLN A 319 -19.78 17.14 2.72
C GLN A 319 -20.03 17.42 4.22
N ILE A 320 -20.04 18.70 4.63
CA ILE A 320 -20.38 19.08 6.01
C ILE A 320 -21.85 18.75 6.29
N GLN A 321 -22.76 19.04 5.36
CA GLN A 321 -24.18 18.75 5.50
C GLN A 321 -24.45 17.24 5.61
N GLU A 322 -23.85 16.45 4.74
CA GLU A 322 -24.08 15.00 4.66
C GLU A 322 -23.40 14.23 5.81
N THR A 323 -22.34 14.78 6.41
CA THR A 323 -21.66 14.17 7.56
C THR A 323 -22.15 14.70 8.91
N ALA A 324 -23.14 15.60 8.93
CA ALA A 324 -23.64 16.25 10.15
C ALA A 324 -24.18 15.25 11.18
N THR A 325 -24.82 14.17 10.74
CA THR A 325 -25.37 13.13 11.63
C THR A 325 -24.30 12.29 12.33
N TYR A 326 -23.09 12.23 11.77
CA TYR A 326 -22.00 11.40 12.30
C TYR A 326 -21.09 12.17 13.28
N VAL A 327 -21.05 13.50 13.21
CA VAL A 327 -20.23 14.36 14.07
C VAL A 327 -21.12 15.12 15.06
N HIS A 328 -21.16 14.62 16.30
CA HIS A 328 -22.11 15.11 17.31
C HIS A 328 -21.71 16.49 17.85
N GLY A 329 -22.70 17.35 18.09
CA GLY A 329 -22.54 18.60 18.85
C GLY A 329 -21.94 19.80 18.10
N GLN A 330 -21.77 19.74 16.77
CA GLN A 330 -21.14 20.82 15.98
C GLN A 330 -22.09 21.65 15.11
N ASN A 331 -23.40 21.41 15.14
CA ASN A 331 -24.36 22.02 14.20
C ASN A 331 -24.30 23.57 14.16
N ALA A 332 -24.21 24.24 15.32
CA ALA A 332 -24.11 25.70 15.36
C ALA A 332 -22.76 26.23 14.82
N GLN A 333 -21.67 25.47 15.05
CA GLN A 333 -20.35 25.80 14.53
C GLN A 333 -20.25 25.55 13.02
N ASP A 334 -20.93 24.52 12.53
CA ASP A 334 -21.00 24.17 11.12
C ASP A 334 -21.72 25.25 10.30
N GLU A 335 -22.81 25.82 10.83
CA GLU A 335 -23.48 26.94 10.16
C GLU A 335 -22.59 28.20 10.10
N ILE A 336 -21.84 28.50 11.16
CA ILE A 336 -20.87 29.61 11.16
C ILE A 336 -19.75 29.34 10.14
N LEU A 337 -19.24 28.11 10.07
CA LEU A 337 -18.19 27.70 9.14
C LEU A 337 -18.65 27.80 7.69
N LYS A 338 -19.87 27.31 7.39
CA LYS A 338 -20.48 27.39 6.06
C LYS A 338 -20.72 28.82 5.64
N GLU A 339 -21.25 29.67 6.53
CA GLU A 339 -21.54 31.06 6.20
C GLU A 339 -20.27 31.85 5.86
N LYS A 340 -19.21 31.71 6.67
CA LYS A 340 -17.90 32.29 6.35
C LYS A 340 -17.35 31.77 5.03
N PHE A 341 -17.50 30.47 4.76
CA PHE A 341 -17.00 29.88 3.53
C PHE A 341 -17.80 30.32 2.30
N ARG A 342 -19.10 30.64 2.43
CA ARG A 342 -19.87 31.29 1.35
C ARG A 342 -19.26 32.63 0.96
N THR A 343 -18.75 33.41 1.91
CA THR A 343 -18.02 34.66 1.61
C THR A 343 -16.75 34.37 0.81
N VAL A 344 -15.98 33.34 1.20
CA VAL A 344 -14.78 32.90 0.47
C VAL A 344 -15.11 32.45 -0.95
N ALA A 345 -16.15 31.64 -1.12
CA ALA A 345 -16.60 31.14 -2.42
C ALA A 345 -17.11 32.27 -3.32
N ALA A 346 -17.91 33.19 -2.79
CA ALA A 346 -18.40 34.36 -3.53
C ALA A 346 -17.25 35.27 -3.99
N TRP A 347 -16.25 35.48 -3.14
CA TRP A 347 -15.03 36.21 -3.52
C TRP A 347 -14.27 35.49 -4.63
N ALA A 348 -14.07 34.17 -4.51
CA ALA A 348 -13.40 33.37 -5.54
C ALA A 348 -14.16 33.40 -6.87
N ASP A 349 -15.49 33.41 -6.83
CA ASP A 349 -16.36 33.53 -8.00
C ASP A 349 -16.20 34.87 -8.72
N GLN A 350 -16.20 35.96 -7.96
CA GLN A 350 -15.98 37.30 -8.49
C GLN A 350 -14.58 37.43 -9.10
N GLU A 351 -13.56 36.92 -8.41
CA GLU A 351 -12.18 37.03 -8.87
C GLU A 351 -11.84 36.09 -10.03
N TRP A 352 -12.51 34.95 -10.11
CA TRP A 352 -12.41 34.08 -11.27
C TRP A 352 -12.99 34.74 -12.52
N LYS A 353 -14.13 35.44 -12.38
CA LYS A 353 -14.72 36.22 -13.49
C LYS A 353 -13.75 37.30 -13.96
N THR A 354 -13.11 38.05 -13.06
CA THR A 354 -12.13 39.10 -13.45
C THR A 354 -10.86 38.53 -14.09
N LEU A 355 -10.46 37.30 -13.73
CA LEU A 355 -9.32 36.60 -14.31
C LEU A 355 -9.64 36.00 -15.68
N ALA A 356 -10.82 35.40 -15.85
CA ALA A 356 -11.27 34.81 -17.11
C ALA A 356 -11.56 35.86 -18.20
N SER A 357 -11.88 37.10 -17.83
CA SER A 357 -12.04 38.22 -18.77
C SER A 357 -10.72 38.81 -19.30
N LYS A 358 -9.55 38.27 -18.91
CA LYS A 358 -8.24 38.67 -19.46
C LYS A 358 -7.74 37.59 -20.42
N PRO A 359 -7.25 37.93 -21.63
CA PRO A 359 -6.77 36.93 -22.58
C PRO A 359 -5.60 36.15 -21.97
N MET A 360 -5.76 34.84 -21.92
CA MET A 360 -4.78 33.89 -21.42
C MET A 360 -3.73 33.74 -22.51
N ILE A 361 -2.47 34.13 -22.26
CA ILE A 361 -1.35 33.75 -23.12
C ILE A 361 -1.17 32.25 -22.95
N GLN A 362 -1.70 31.46 -23.89
CA GLN A 362 -1.44 30.02 -24.01
C GLN A 362 -0.04 29.83 -24.61
N ALA A 363 0.67 28.80 -24.14
CA ALA A 363 1.83 28.26 -24.86
C ALA A 363 1.31 27.61 -26.15
N GLU A 364 1.97 27.85 -27.28
CA GLU A 364 1.61 27.29 -28.60
C GLU A 364 1.59 25.76 -28.56
N GLU A 365 0.64 25.19 -29.29
CA GLU A 365 0.52 23.75 -29.49
C GLU A 365 1.70 23.23 -30.36
N PRO A 366 2.10 21.95 -30.19
CA PRO A 366 3.15 21.29 -30.98
C PRO A 366 2.95 21.52 -32.46
N ASP A 367 4.02 21.85 -33.18
CA ASP A 367 3.93 22.07 -34.61
C ASP A 367 3.89 20.74 -35.39
N MET A 368 3.57 20.84 -36.69
CA MET A 368 3.45 19.71 -37.61
C MET A 368 4.77 18.90 -37.75
N TYR A 369 5.90 19.43 -37.30
CA TYR A 369 7.19 18.73 -37.34
C TYR A 369 7.38 17.81 -36.13
N GLU A 370 6.89 18.19 -34.95
CA GLU A 370 6.89 17.34 -33.75
C GLU A 370 5.99 16.10 -33.94
N GLU A 371 4.80 16.24 -34.52
CA GLU A 371 3.92 15.08 -34.80
C GLU A 371 4.52 14.12 -35.84
N ALA A 372 5.27 14.65 -36.81
CA ALA A 372 5.92 13.85 -37.84
C ALA A 372 7.15 13.09 -37.30
N GLU A 373 7.88 13.66 -36.35
CA GLU A 373 8.99 12.98 -35.65
C GLU A 373 8.47 11.85 -34.73
N ASP A 374 7.34 12.07 -34.05
CA ASP A 374 6.71 11.05 -33.20
C ASP A 374 6.24 9.84 -34.02
N LEU A 375 5.58 10.07 -35.17
CA LEU A 375 5.19 9.01 -36.12
C LEU A 375 6.40 8.27 -36.74
N TYR A 376 7.52 8.97 -36.92
CA TYR A 376 8.77 8.38 -37.40
C TYR A 376 9.41 7.47 -36.34
N TYR A 377 9.34 7.86 -35.06
CA TYR A 377 9.82 7.06 -33.94
C TYR A 377 8.98 5.81 -33.68
N GLU A 378 7.65 5.88 -33.78
CA GLU A 378 6.75 4.74 -33.59
C GLU A 378 6.91 3.64 -34.65
N ASN A 379 7.37 3.98 -35.86
CA ASN A 379 7.59 3.00 -36.95
C ASN A 379 8.90 2.20 -36.83
N PHE A 380 9.88 2.65 -36.04
CA PHE A 380 11.18 2.00 -35.94
C PHE A 380 11.35 1.10 -34.71
N TYR A 381 10.47 1.22 -33.71
CA TYR A 381 10.63 0.55 -32.42
C TYR A 381 9.33 -0.13 -31.99
N ASP A 382 9.43 -1.36 -31.49
CA ASP A 382 8.29 -2.10 -30.98
C ASP A 382 7.83 -1.58 -29.59
N MET A 383 6.70 -2.10 -29.09
CA MET A 383 6.12 -1.74 -27.79
C MET A 383 7.01 -2.06 -26.56
N ASN A 384 8.17 -2.69 -26.78
CA ASN A 384 9.18 -2.99 -25.78
C ASN A 384 10.44 -2.11 -25.93
N GLY A 385 10.49 -1.22 -26.93
CA GLY A 385 11.61 -0.32 -27.19
C GLY A 385 12.77 -0.98 -27.92
N GLU A 386 12.56 -2.15 -28.53
CA GLU A 386 13.54 -2.80 -29.38
C GLU A 386 13.33 -2.33 -30.84
N MET A 387 14.40 -2.07 -31.58
CA MET A 387 14.26 -1.74 -33.00
C MET A 387 13.58 -2.91 -33.72
N LEU A 388 12.53 -2.63 -34.49
CA LEU A 388 11.91 -3.61 -35.38
C LEU A 388 12.98 -4.04 -36.40
N GLN A 389 13.58 -5.22 -36.23
CA GLN A 389 14.49 -5.81 -37.20
C GLN A 389 13.68 -6.16 -38.45
N TYR A 390 13.69 -5.28 -39.45
CA TYR A 390 13.21 -5.60 -40.79
C TYR A 390 14.30 -6.40 -41.54
N LEU A 391 13.92 -7.60 -41.98
CA LEU A 391 14.32 -8.14 -43.28
C LEU A 391 13.19 -7.81 -44.28
#